data_AF-A0AB35BAC2-F1
#
_entry.id   AF-A0AB35BAC2-F1
#
_cell.length_a   1.000
_cell.length_b   1.000
_cell.length_c   1.000
_cell.angle_alpha   90.00
_cell.angle_beta   90.00
_cell.angle_gamma   90.00
#
_symmetry.space_group_name_H-M   'P 1'
#
loop_
_entity.id
_entity.type
_entity.pdbx_description
1 polymer ?
#
loop_
_entity_poly.entity_id
_entity_poly.type
_entity_poly.pdbx_seq_one_letter_code
_entity_poly.pdbx_strand_id
1 'polypeptide(L)'
;MIDRLIEEAYARGVVRAVTPTPAGDDEYLLDRASDPMRREAAVAVRVRADGRFALATDNGGALTIGQVAALCGLTGRPADRTQPSPSRQAR
;
A
#
# COMPACT_ATOMS: atom_id res chain seq x y z
N MET A 1 3.37 5.48 12.32
CA MET A 1 3.31 4.13 12.89
C MET A 1 2.96 3.17 11.77
N ILE A 2 3.62 2.02 11.66
CA ILE A 2 3.43 1.11 10.51
C ILE A 2 2.00 0.53 10.45
N ASP A 3 1.36 0.34 11.61
CA ASP A 3 -0.03 -0.12 11.70
C ASP A 3 -0.98 0.77 10.90
N ARG A 4 -0.85 2.10 11.02
CA ARG A 4 -1.66 3.05 10.25
C ARG A 4 -1.47 2.92 8.74
N LEU A 5 -0.26 2.59 8.31
CA LEU A 5 0.04 2.39 6.89
C LEU A 5 -0.58 1.09 6.38
N ILE A 6 -0.51 0.01 7.16
CA ILE A 6 -1.15 -1.27 6.83
C ILE A 6 -2.69 -1.15 6.85
N GLU A 7 -3.26 -0.48 7.85
CA GLU A 7 -4.69 -0.15 7.91
C GLU A 7 -5.14 0.60 6.65
N GLU A 8 -4.41 1.65 6.26
CA GLU A 8 -4.71 2.41 5.05
C GLU A 8 -4.55 1.56 3.77
N ALA A 9 -3.53 0.69 3.73
CA ALA A 9 -3.33 -0.23 2.62
C ALA A 9 -4.51 -1.19 2.43
N TYR A 10 -5.06 -1.71 3.54
CA TYR A 10 -6.29 -2.50 3.51
C TYR A 10 -7.49 -1.65 3.07
N ALA A 11 -7.64 -0.44 3.61
CA ALA A 11 -8.73 0.45 3.25
C ALA A 11 -8.74 0.81 1.76
N ARG A 12 -7.56 0.95 1.14
CA ARG A 12 -7.40 1.19 -0.30
C ARG A 12 -7.43 -0.07 -1.16
N GLY A 13 -7.47 -1.25 -0.55
CA GLY A 13 -7.45 -2.53 -1.26
C GLY A 13 -6.16 -2.80 -2.02
N VAL A 14 -5.03 -2.23 -1.57
CA VAL A 14 -3.71 -2.45 -2.20
C VAL A 14 -2.96 -3.62 -1.56
N VAL A 15 -3.45 -4.19 -0.45
CA VAL A 15 -2.87 -5.42 0.12
C VAL A 15 -3.26 -6.60 -0.78
N ARG A 16 -2.27 -7.19 -1.43
CA ARG A 16 -2.44 -8.33 -2.32
C ARG A 16 -2.36 -9.66 -1.59
N ALA A 17 -1.44 -9.79 -0.65
CA ALA A 17 -1.25 -11.00 0.14
C ALA A 17 -0.55 -10.68 1.46
N VAL A 18 -0.75 -11.56 2.44
CA VAL A 18 -0.02 -11.54 3.72
C VAL A 18 0.50 -12.94 3.99
N THR A 19 1.80 -13.04 4.27
CA THR A 19 2.48 -14.30 4.56
C THR A 19 3.20 -14.19 5.90
N PRO A 20 2.81 -14.96 6.93
CA PRO A 20 3.59 -15.04 8.15
C PRO A 20 4.92 -15.76 7.87
N THR A 21 6.00 -15.22 8.42
CA THR A 21 7.35 -15.79 8.29
C THR A 21 7.69 -16.67 9.50
N PRO A 22 8.58 -17.67 9.35
CA PRO A 22 9.04 -18.50 10.47
C PRO A 22 9.73 -17.71 11.60
N ALA A 23 10.20 -16.49 11.31
CA ALA A 23 10.82 -15.58 12.27
C ALA A 23 9.78 -14.85 13.15
N GLY A 24 8.48 -15.02 12.89
CA GLY A 24 7.40 -14.31 13.59
C GLY A 24 7.12 -12.92 13.03
N ASP A 25 7.69 -12.56 11.87
CA ASP A 25 7.29 -11.36 11.14
C ASP A 25 6.14 -11.69 10.17
N ASP A 26 5.27 -10.73 9.90
CA ASP A 26 4.31 -10.78 8.81
C ASP A 26 4.85 -10.03 7.59
N GLU A 27 4.82 -10.67 6.43
CA GLU A 27 5.18 -10.06 5.16
C GLU A 27 3.91 -9.70 4.37
N TYR A 28 3.71 -8.40 4.14
CA TYR A 28 2.62 -7.83 3.37
C TYR A 28 3.11 -7.51 1.96
N LEU A 29 2.43 -8.04 0.94
CA LEU A 29 2.64 -7.65 -0.45
C LEU A 29 1.65 -6.56 -0.82
N LEU A 30 2.15 -5.38 -1.17
CA LEU A 30 1.36 -4.21 -1.53
C LEU A 30 1.48 -3.92 -3.02
N ASP A 31 0.35 -3.79 -3.70
CA ASP A 31 0.31 -3.30 -5.07
C ASP A 31 0.63 -1.80 -5.12
N ARG A 32 1.32 -1.39 -6.18
CA ARG A 32 1.63 0.02 -6.42
C ARG A 32 0.39 0.76 -6.93
N ALA A 33 0.32 2.05 -6.66
CA ALA A 33 -0.74 2.91 -7.20
C ALA A 33 -0.55 3.27 -8.69
N SER A 34 0.51 2.74 -9.32
CA SER A 34 0.79 2.89 -10.74
C SER A 34 -0.30 2.28 -11.63
N ASP A 35 -0.27 2.66 -12.91
CA ASP A 35 -1.20 2.20 -13.94
C ASP A 35 -1.36 0.66 -13.91
N PRO A 36 -2.58 0.11 -13.78
CA PRO A 36 -2.81 -1.33 -13.72
C PRO A 36 -2.33 -2.08 -14.97
N MET A 37 -2.11 -1.40 -16.11
CA MET A 37 -1.48 -1.97 -17.30
C MET A 37 0.03 -2.10 -17.16
N ARG A 38 0.69 -1.23 -16.39
CA ARG A 38 2.09 -1.39 -15.99
C ARG A 38 2.10 -2.29 -14.76
N ARG A 39 2.13 -3.60 -14.98
CA ARG A 39 2.31 -4.61 -13.92
C ARG A 39 3.69 -4.43 -13.25
N GLU A 40 3.82 -3.41 -12.43
CA GLU A 40 4.99 -3.19 -11.60
C GLU A 40 5.01 -4.23 -10.48
N ALA A 41 6.21 -4.59 -10.02
CA ALA A 41 6.35 -5.52 -8.92
C ALA A 41 5.78 -4.91 -7.63
N ALA A 42 5.06 -5.74 -6.88
CA ALA A 42 4.55 -5.40 -5.57
C ALA A 42 5.69 -5.01 -4.62
N VAL A 43 5.38 -4.18 -3.64
CA VAL A 43 6.27 -3.83 -2.55
C VAL A 43 6.06 -4.82 -1.42
N ALA A 44 7.12 -5.50 -1.00
CA ALA A 44 7.10 -6.38 0.16
C ALA A 44 7.40 -5.57 1.42
N VAL A 45 6.55 -5.67 2.45
CA VAL A 45 6.70 -4.96 3.73
C VAL A 45 6.67 -5.98 4.85
N ARG A 46 7.75 -6.06 5.62
CA ARG A 46 7.84 -6.93 6.79
C ARG A 46 7.56 -6.16 8.07
N VAL A 47 6.63 -6.69 8.86
CA VAL A 47 6.21 -6.17 10.15
C VAL A 47 6.51 -7.22 11.20
N ARG A 48 7.23 -6.85 12.25
CA ARG A 48 7.59 -7.74 13.35
C ARG A 48 6.36 -8.07 14.20
N ALA A 49 6.42 -9.16 14.95
CA ALA A 49 5.39 -9.53 15.93
C ALA A 49 5.04 -8.42 16.96
N ASP A 50 5.97 -7.49 17.22
CA ASP A 50 5.75 -6.33 18.10
C ASP A 50 5.07 -5.14 17.40
N GLY A 51 4.56 -5.33 16.18
CA GLY A 51 3.89 -4.31 15.38
C GLY A 51 4.86 -3.27 14.80
N ARG A 52 6.17 -3.54 14.77
CA ARG A 52 7.16 -2.58 14.24
C ARG A 52 7.59 -2.92 12.82
N PHE A 53 7.89 -1.87 12.06
CA PHE A 53 8.51 -2.00 10.74
C PHE A 53 9.87 -2.68 10.86
N ALA A 54 10.07 -3.80 10.15
CA ALA A 54 11.36 -4.45 10.02
C ALA A 54 12.10 -3.99 8.77
N LEU A 55 11.46 -4.15 7.60
CA LEU A 55 12.05 -3.90 6.30
C LEU A 55 10.94 -3.73 5.27
N ALA A 56 11.19 -2.95 4.22
CA ALA A 56 10.42 -3.05 2.99
C ALA A 56 11.38 -3.17 1.81
N THR A 57 10.98 -3.91 0.79
CA THR A 57 11.78 -4.11 -0.42
C THR A 57 10.92 -4.07 -1.67
N ASP A 58 11.54 -3.66 -2.77
CA ASP A 58 11.09 -3.91 -4.12
C ASP A 58 12.23 -4.50 -4.97
N ASN A 59 12.02 -4.61 -6.29
CA ASN A 59 13.06 -5.06 -7.22
C ASN A 59 14.32 -4.17 -7.24
N GLY A 60 14.23 -2.92 -6.76
CA GLY A 60 15.32 -1.95 -6.68
C GLY A 60 16.04 -1.92 -5.33
N GLY A 61 15.55 -2.66 -4.33
CA GLY A 61 16.20 -2.81 -3.02
C GLY A 61 15.34 -2.35 -1.85
N ALA A 62 16.01 -1.93 -0.77
CA ALA A 62 15.34 -1.54 0.47
C ALA A 62 14.61 -0.20 0.34
N LEU A 63 13.41 -0.13 0.90
CA LEU A 63 12.53 1.02 0.88
C LEU A 63 12.29 1.52 2.31
N THR A 64 12.20 2.84 2.45
CA THR A 64 11.72 3.49 3.67
C THR A 64 10.19 3.49 3.71
N ILE A 65 9.62 3.65 4.91
CA ILE A 65 8.16 3.76 5.11
C ILE A 65 7.55 4.86 4.23
N GLY A 66 8.23 6.01 4.08
CA GLY A 66 7.77 7.11 3.23
C GLY A 66 7.73 6.74 1.75
N GLN A 67 8.73 5.97 1.27
CA GLN A 67 8.75 5.47 -0.11
C GLN A 67 7.66 4.43 -0.34
N VAL A 68 7.42 3.53 0.62
CA VAL A 68 6.30 2.57 0.55
C VAL A 68 4.98 3.33 0.40
N ALA A 69 4.75 4.34 1.25
CA ALA A 69 3.53 5.15 1.18
C ALA A 69 3.38 5.86 -0.16
N ALA A 70 4.45 6.42 -0.72
CA ALA A 70 4.41 7.09 -2.01
C ALA A 70 4.13 6.11 -3.16
N LEU A 71 4.82 4.97 -3.21
CA LEU A 71 4.71 3.97 -4.27
C LEU A 71 3.34 3.27 -4.27
N CYS A 72 2.80 2.98 -3.10
CA CYS A 72 1.49 2.33 -2.94
C CYS A 72 0.34 3.35 -2.92
N GLY A 73 0.63 4.64 -3.18
CA GLY A 73 -0.36 5.71 -3.19
C GLY A 73 -1.14 5.81 -1.89
N LEU A 74 -0.47 5.64 -0.75
CA LEU A 74 -1.01 5.79 0.61
C LEU A 74 -0.76 7.21 1.15
N THR A 75 -0.11 8.08 0.38
CA THR A 75 0.06 9.50 0.71
C THR A 75 -1.21 10.29 0.35
N GLY A 76 -1.72 11.07 1.30
CA GLY A 76 -2.88 11.94 1.10
C GLY A 76 -4.22 11.35 1.55
N ARG A 77 -5.26 12.20 1.58
CA ARG A 77 -6.63 11.83 1.99
C ARG A 77 -7.17 10.73 1.07
N PRO A 78 -7.86 9.68 1.59
CA PRO A 78 -8.51 8.69 0.72
C PRO A 78 -9.33 9.44 -0.32
N ALA A 79 -9.07 9.17 -1.60
CA ALA A 79 -9.89 9.71 -2.67
C ALA A 79 -11.29 9.15 -2.45
N ASP A 80 -12.18 10.01 -1.95
CA ASP A 80 -13.59 9.72 -1.76
C ASP A 80 -14.14 9.29 -3.11
N ARG A 81 -14.25 7.97 -3.32
CA ARG A 81 -14.78 7.39 -4.57
C ARG A 81 -16.31 7.45 -4.55
N THR A 82 -16.83 8.62 -4.17
CA THR A 82 -18.25 8.96 -4.07
C THR A 82 -18.47 10.44 -4.38
N GLN A 83 -17.96 10.91 -5.50
CA GLN A 83 -18.57 12.05 -6.17
C GLN A 83 -19.13 11.60 -7.53
N PRO A 84 -20.46 11.47 -7.69
CA PRO A 84 -21.02 11.45 -9.02
C PRO A 84 -20.68 12.79 -9.67
N SER A 85 -19.98 12.74 -10.80
CA SER A 85 -19.76 13.89 -11.67
C SER A 85 -21.08 14.64 -11.85
N PRO A 86 -21.15 15.97 -11.61
CA PRO A 86 -22.37 16.69 -11.94
C PRO A 86 -22.55 16.63 -13.45
N SER A 87 -23.56 15.87 -13.88
CA SER A 87 -24.08 15.89 -15.24
C SER A 87 -24.44 17.33 -15.54
N ARG A 88 -23.62 17.96 -16.39
CA ARG A 88 -23.84 19.30 -16.92
C ARG A 88 -25.18 19.27 -17.66
N GLN A 89 -26.26 19.71 -17.02
CA GLN A 89 -27.54 19.91 -17.70
C GLN A 89 -27.32 20.98 -18.77
N ALA A 90 -27.48 20.56 -20.02
CA ALA A 90 -27.58 21.45 -21.16
C ALA A 90 -28.81 22.34 -20.95
N ARG A 91 -28.62 23.65 -21.13
CA ARG A 91 -29.69 24.59 -21.41
C ARG A 91 -29.89 24.68 -22.92
#